data_AF-A0A7S1RXT3-F1
#
_entry.id   AF-A0A7S1RXT3-F1
#
_cell.length_a   1.000
_cell.length_b   1.000
_cell.length_c   1.000
_cell.angle_alpha   90.00
_cell.angle_beta   90.00
_cell.angle_gamma   90.00
#
_symmetry.space_group_name_H-M   'P 1'
#
loop_
_entity.id
_entity.type
_entity.pdbx_description
1 polymer ?
#
loop_
_entity_poly.entity_id
_entity_poly.type
_entity_poly.pdbx_seq_one_letter_code
_entity_poly.pdbx_strand_id
1 'polypeptide(L)'
;AEFAALQRDVVMPAEKTCWPNSNLCRSCEERYAAGSPDLEACRAFPNLNSGGYLGTASAVAEAFDWMHAQGDRIGQDDQENAWHYYNTFPERVALDHRQRIWSTLCFAEEEKFHVKGCSVVSDYIGGEVCFAHANGGSRWLMLDPWMTQLEEAGCRERPPQRAVDAYAGLTVEVPRLTLPGPGALR
;
A
#
# COMPACT_ATOMS: atom_id res chain seq x y z
N ALA A 1 5.13 12.14 1.43
CA ALA A 1 6.37 11.57 0.86
C ALA A 1 6.04 10.39 -0.03
N GLU A 2 5.44 9.31 0.51
CA GLU A 2 5.11 8.07 -0.23
C GLU A 2 4.34 8.31 -1.54
N PHE A 3 3.22 9.04 -1.51
CA PHE A 3 2.45 9.37 -2.72
C PHE A 3 3.29 10.09 -3.78
N ALA A 4 4.09 11.08 -3.37
CA ALA A 4 4.92 11.85 -4.30
C ALA A 4 6.05 11.02 -4.92
N ALA A 5 6.54 9.99 -4.22
CA ALA A 5 7.60 9.10 -4.72
C ALA A 5 7.12 8.19 -5.86
N LEU A 6 5.82 7.91 -5.93
CA LEU A 6 5.23 7.05 -6.97
C LEU A 6 5.07 7.77 -8.32
N GLN A 7 5.13 9.11 -8.35
CA GLN A 7 5.14 9.93 -9.57
C GLN A 7 4.02 9.56 -10.57
N ARG A 8 2.81 9.36 -10.04
CA ARG A 8 1.58 9.07 -10.79
C ARG A 8 0.44 9.92 -10.28
N ASP A 9 -0.57 10.10 -11.12
CA ASP A 9 -1.73 10.96 -10.81
C ASP A 9 -2.65 10.29 -9.78
N VAL A 10 -2.76 8.96 -9.87
CA VAL A 10 -3.54 8.10 -8.97
C VAL A 10 -2.65 6.97 -8.47
N VAL A 11 -2.79 6.63 -7.20
CA VAL A 11 -2.21 5.44 -6.58
C VAL A 11 -3.32 4.57 -6.04
N MET A 12 -3.25 3.28 -6.31
CA MET A 12 -4.16 2.26 -5.78
C MET A 12 -3.38 1.22 -4.96
N PRO A 13 -3.99 0.60 -3.94
CA PRO A 13 -3.39 -0.52 -3.24
C PRO A 13 -3.08 -1.67 -4.19
N ALA A 14 -2.00 -2.38 -3.89
CA ALA A 14 -1.74 -3.67 -4.50
C ALA A 14 -2.13 -4.81 -3.55
N GLU A 15 -2.49 -5.97 -4.08
CA GLU A 15 -2.84 -7.19 -3.35
C GLU A 15 -2.21 -8.44 -3.98
N LYS A 16 -2.35 -9.58 -3.30
CA LYS A 16 -1.81 -10.85 -3.77
C LYS A 16 -2.68 -11.55 -4.81
N THR A 17 -3.98 -11.28 -4.84
CA THR A 17 -4.92 -12.06 -5.65
C THR A 17 -5.43 -11.27 -6.83
N CYS A 18 -5.54 -11.94 -7.98
CA CYS A 18 -6.18 -11.38 -9.14
C CYS A 18 -7.68 -11.65 -9.04
N TRP A 19 -8.46 -10.60 -8.78
CA TRP A 19 -9.91 -10.68 -8.58
C TRP A 19 -10.61 -9.45 -9.18
N PRO A 20 -11.85 -9.57 -9.67
CA PRO A 20 -12.61 -10.82 -9.85
C PRO A 20 -12.27 -11.55 -11.15
N ASN A 21 -11.73 -10.85 -12.14
CA ASN A 21 -11.53 -11.35 -13.50
C ASN A 21 -10.05 -11.60 -13.79
N SER A 22 -9.65 -12.87 -13.82
CA SER A 22 -8.26 -13.27 -14.02
C SER A 22 -7.65 -12.82 -15.36
N ASN A 23 -8.49 -12.55 -16.36
CA ASN A 23 -8.05 -12.16 -17.69
C ASN A 23 -7.57 -10.71 -17.78
N LEU A 24 -7.89 -9.86 -16.78
CA LEU A 24 -7.47 -8.47 -16.76
C LEU A 24 -6.10 -8.26 -16.13
N CYS A 25 -5.63 -9.22 -15.34
CA CYS A 25 -4.36 -9.09 -14.65
C CYS A 25 -3.20 -9.30 -15.63
N ARG A 26 -2.28 -8.34 -15.61
CA ARG A 26 -1.01 -8.43 -16.33
C ARG A 26 0.08 -8.89 -15.38
N SER A 27 0.97 -9.74 -15.86
CA SER A 27 2.16 -10.15 -15.11
C SER A 27 3.02 -8.94 -14.72
N CYS A 28 3.89 -9.13 -13.73
CA CYS A 28 4.81 -8.06 -13.33
C CYS A 28 5.84 -7.77 -14.42
N GLU A 29 6.26 -8.79 -15.16
CA GLU A 29 7.19 -8.69 -16.28
C GLU A 29 6.61 -7.93 -17.48
N GLU A 30 5.29 -7.97 -17.69
CA GLU A 30 4.61 -7.14 -18.69
C GLU A 30 4.53 -5.66 -18.29
N ARG A 31 4.57 -5.35 -16.99
CA ARG A 31 4.38 -4.00 -16.46
C ARG A 31 5.68 -3.28 -16.13
N TYR A 32 6.70 -4.03 -15.70
CA TYR A 32 7.94 -3.48 -15.16
C TYR A 32 9.15 -4.03 -15.89
N ALA A 33 10.11 -3.15 -16.16
CA ALA A 33 11.38 -3.55 -16.75
C ALA A 33 12.14 -4.55 -15.86
N ALA A 34 12.79 -5.51 -16.49
CA ALA A 34 13.64 -6.49 -15.82
C ALA A 34 14.74 -5.79 -15.00
N GLY A 35 14.90 -6.22 -13.75
CA GLY A 35 15.88 -5.65 -12.81
C GLY A 35 15.45 -4.32 -12.17
N SER A 36 14.23 -3.82 -12.42
CA SER A 36 13.72 -2.66 -11.71
C SER A 36 13.31 -3.03 -10.26
N PRO A 37 13.49 -2.12 -9.28
CA PRO A 37 13.01 -2.34 -7.92
C PRO A 37 11.49 -2.59 -7.82
N ASP A 38 10.73 -2.12 -8.81
CA ASP A 38 9.28 -2.26 -8.85
C ASP A 38 8.86 -3.66 -9.33
N LEU A 39 9.68 -4.35 -10.13
CA LEU A 39 9.44 -5.73 -10.52
C LEU A 39 9.47 -6.67 -9.32
N GLU A 40 10.47 -6.55 -8.45
CA GLU A 40 10.56 -7.40 -7.24
C GLU A 40 9.42 -7.10 -6.25
N ALA A 41 9.08 -5.83 -6.05
CA ALA A 41 7.94 -5.46 -5.22
C ALA A 41 6.62 -5.99 -5.80
N CYS A 42 6.43 -5.87 -7.12
CA CYS A 42 5.25 -6.38 -7.80
C CYS A 42 5.08 -7.89 -7.58
N ARG A 43 6.15 -8.68 -7.62
CA ARG A 43 6.03 -10.14 -7.39
C ARG A 43 5.47 -10.51 -6.02
N ALA A 44 5.65 -9.66 -5.00
CA ALA A 44 5.08 -9.88 -3.67
C ALA A 44 3.58 -9.55 -3.62
N PHE A 45 3.16 -8.46 -4.25
CA PHE A 45 1.77 -8.00 -4.31
C PHE A 45 1.41 -7.58 -5.74
N PRO A 46 1.17 -8.54 -6.66
CA PRO A 46 1.12 -8.23 -8.09
C PRO A 46 -0.13 -7.49 -8.53
N ASN A 47 -1.25 -7.67 -7.85
CA ASN A 47 -2.55 -7.31 -8.39
C ASN A 47 -3.05 -5.98 -7.83
N LEU A 48 -3.94 -5.29 -8.56
CA LEU A 48 -4.64 -4.10 -8.09
C LEU A 48 -5.72 -4.50 -7.08
N ASN A 49 -5.93 -3.67 -6.06
CA ASN A 49 -7.09 -3.71 -5.17
C ASN A 49 -7.84 -2.37 -5.19
N SER A 50 -9.17 -2.37 -5.35
CA SER A 50 -9.99 -1.15 -5.44
C SER A 50 -10.39 -0.56 -4.08
N GLY A 51 -9.97 -1.15 -2.96
CA GLY A 51 -10.33 -0.68 -1.62
C GLY A 51 -9.73 0.67 -1.21
N GLY A 52 -8.93 1.30 -2.08
CA GLY A 52 -8.34 2.60 -1.83
C GLY A 52 -7.91 3.32 -3.10
N TYR A 53 -7.95 4.65 -3.05
CA TYR A 53 -7.45 5.52 -4.11
C TYR A 53 -6.80 6.73 -3.44
N LEU A 54 -5.65 7.15 -3.93
CA LEU A 54 -4.99 8.39 -3.50
C LEU A 54 -4.52 9.16 -4.73
N GLY A 55 -4.83 10.45 -4.78
CA GLY A 55 -4.47 11.32 -5.90
C GLY A 55 -4.94 12.74 -5.63
N THR A 56 -4.73 13.63 -6.59
CA THR A 56 -5.44 14.92 -6.57
C THR A 56 -6.94 14.69 -6.74
N ALA A 57 -7.77 15.57 -6.17
CA ALA A 57 -9.22 15.44 -6.30
C ALA A 57 -9.68 15.36 -7.76
N SER A 58 -9.04 16.14 -8.65
CA SER A 58 -9.34 16.13 -10.09
C SER A 58 -8.93 14.82 -10.77
N ALA A 59 -7.75 14.28 -10.47
CA ALA A 59 -7.28 13.04 -11.08
C ALA A 59 -8.15 11.84 -10.67
N VAL A 60 -8.50 11.76 -9.38
CA VAL A 60 -9.37 10.70 -8.88
C VAL A 60 -10.78 10.84 -9.45
N ALA A 61 -11.34 12.06 -9.52
CA ALA A 61 -12.64 12.30 -10.13
C ALA A 61 -12.67 11.89 -11.61
N GLU A 62 -11.64 12.25 -12.39
CA GLU A 62 -11.54 11.87 -13.80
C GLU A 62 -11.50 10.33 -13.98
N ALA A 63 -10.81 9.62 -13.09
CA ALA A 63 -10.79 8.16 -13.10
C ALA A 63 -12.19 7.57 -12.88
N PHE A 64 -12.93 8.06 -11.87
CA PHE A 64 -14.30 7.61 -11.59
C PHE A 64 -15.27 7.98 -12.71
N ASP A 65 -15.18 9.18 -13.27
CA ASP A 65 -16.02 9.62 -14.39
C ASP A 65 -15.79 8.73 -15.62
N TRP A 66 -14.53 8.39 -15.93
CA TRP A 66 -14.23 7.47 -17.02
C TRP A 66 -14.81 6.07 -16.78
N MET A 67 -14.61 5.50 -15.58
CA MET A 67 -15.13 4.18 -15.21
C MET A 67 -16.66 4.16 -15.30
N HIS A 68 -17.32 5.20 -14.79
CA HIS A 68 -18.76 5.36 -14.87
C HIS A 68 -19.26 5.46 -16.33
N ALA A 69 -18.56 6.22 -17.17
CA ALA A 69 -18.92 6.39 -18.58
C ALA A 69 -18.85 5.10 -19.41
N GLN A 70 -18.09 4.09 -18.96
CA GLN A 70 -18.06 2.79 -19.64
C GLN A 70 -19.36 1.99 -19.41
N GLY A 71 -20.08 2.23 -18.31
CA GLY A 71 -21.26 1.47 -17.92
C GLY A 71 -20.98 -0.03 -17.83
N ASP A 72 -21.92 -0.86 -18.28
CA ASP A 72 -21.83 -2.33 -18.22
C ASP A 72 -20.78 -2.95 -19.19
N ARG A 73 -19.96 -2.15 -19.88
CA ARG A 73 -19.02 -2.65 -20.90
C ARG A 73 -17.75 -3.29 -20.33
N ILE A 74 -17.39 -2.94 -19.10
CA ILE A 74 -16.10 -3.30 -18.47
C ILE A 74 -16.27 -3.98 -17.11
N GLY A 75 -17.47 -4.46 -16.80
CA GLY A 75 -17.78 -5.13 -15.53
C GLY A 75 -18.80 -4.37 -14.68
N GLN A 76 -19.32 -5.05 -13.66
CA GLN A 76 -20.19 -4.45 -12.62
C GLN A 76 -19.50 -4.39 -11.26
N ASP A 77 -18.26 -4.86 -11.20
CA ASP A 77 -17.44 -4.88 -10.00
C ASP A 77 -16.48 -3.69 -9.96
N ASP A 78 -16.31 -3.08 -8.79
CA ASP A 78 -15.47 -1.89 -8.64
C ASP A 78 -13.98 -2.20 -8.88
N GLN A 79 -13.53 -3.40 -8.52
CA GLN A 79 -12.15 -3.84 -8.77
C GLN A 79 -11.93 -4.19 -10.24
N GLU A 80 -12.91 -4.81 -10.89
CA GLU A 80 -12.87 -5.03 -12.33
C GLU A 80 -12.77 -3.70 -13.11
N ASN A 81 -13.59 -2.71 -12.74
CA ASN A 81 -13.56 -1.38 -13.34
C ASN A 81 -12.20 -0.68 -13.14
N ALA A 82 -11.62 -0.79 -11.94
CA ALA A 82 -10.30 -0.24 -11.64
C ALA A 82 -9.19 -0.91 -12.47
N TRP A 83 -9.27 -2.22 -12.68
CA TRP A 83 -8.37 -2.94 -13.60
C TRP A 83 -8.48 -2.43 -15.03
N HIS A 84 -9.70 -2.21 -15.53
CA HIS A 84 -9.91 -1.64 -16.86
C HIS A 84 -9.34 -0.23 -16.99
N TYR A 85 -9.55 0.62 -15.99
CA TYR A 85 -8.95 1.95 -15.96
C TYR A 85 -7.42 1.88 -15.96
N TYR A 86 -6.83 1.07 -15.08
CA TYR A 86 -5.38 0.88 -15.00
C TYR A 86 -4.78 0.35 -16.31
N ASN A 87 -5.42 -0.65 -16.92
CA ASN A 87 -4.95 -1.24 -18.17
C ASN A 87 -5.06 -0.29 -19.38
N THR A 88 -5.97 0.68 -19.30
CA THR A 88 -6.19 1.71 -20.33
C THR A 88 -5.22 2.88 -20.15
N PHE A 89 -4.94 3.29 -18.92
CA PHE A 89 -4.08 4.43 -18.57
C PHE A 89 -2.95 4.04 -17.60
N PRO A 90 -2.07 3.09 -17.96
CA PRO A 90 -1.04 2.58 -17.07
C PRO A 90 0.00 3.65 -16.68
N GLU A 91 0.14 4.71 -17.46
CA GLU A 91 1.02 5.85 -17.19
C GLU A 91 0.47 6.80 -16.12
N ARG A 92 -0.83 6.72 -15.79
CA ARG A 92 -1.49 7.59 -14.80
C ARG A 92 -1.62 6.97 -13.42
N VAL A 93 -1.57 5.65 -13.35
CA VAL A 93 -1.81 4.89 -12.11
C VAL A 93 -0.53 4.21 -11.66
N ALA A 94 -0.21 4.32 -10.37
CA ALA A 94 0.73 3.44 -9.69
C ALA A 94 -0.03 2.46 -8.80
N LEU A 95 0.50 1.25 -8.68
CA LEU A 95 0.09 0.31 -7.65
C LEU A 95 1.11 0.33 -6.50
N ASP A 96 0.62 0.38 -5.27
CA ASP A 96 1.45 0.35 -4.06
C ASP A 96 1.95 -1.08 -3.77
N HIS A 97 2.79 -1.60 -4.67
CA HIS A 97 3.37 -2.95 -4.56
C HIS A 97 4.19 -3.16 -3.30
N ARG A 98 4.76 -2.08 -2.75
CA ARG A 98 5.56 -2.13 -1.52
C ARG A 98 4.72 -1.95 -0.27
N GLN A 99 3.40 -1.81 -0.39
CA GLN A 99 2.46 -1.69 0.73
C GLN A 99 2.76 -0.50 1.69
N ARG A 100 3.36 0.57 1.17
CA ARG A 100 3.86 1.72 1.95
C ARG A 100 2.74 2.62 2.45
N ILE A 101 1.66 2.72 1.69
CA ILE A 101 0.46 3.49 1.99
C ILE A 101 -0.63 2.53 2.46
N TRP A 102 -0.85 1.42 1.76
CA TRP A 102 -1.84 0.41 2.15
C TRP A 102 -1.19 -0.94 2.39
N SER A 103 -1.56 -1.59 3.48
CA SER A 103 -1.35 -3.02 3.68
C SER A 103 -2.66 -3.73 3.42
N THR A 104 -2.78 -4.39 2.27
CA THR A 104 -3.90 -5.30 1.98
C THR A 104 -3.63 -6.62 2.68
N LEU A 105 -4.62 -7.11 3.44
CA LEU A 105 -4.38 -8.20 4.38
C LEU A 105 -4.78 -9.57 3.84
N CYS A 106 -5.68 -9.64 2.86
CA CYS A 106 -6.10 -10.92 2.30
C CYS A 106 -4.90 -11.64 1.65
N PHE A 107 -4.66 -12.89 2.08
CA PHE A 107 -3.52 -13.74 1.69
C PHE A 107 -2.12 -13.19 2.08
N ALA A 108 -2.03 -12.06 2.76
CA ALA A 108 -0.80 -11.64 3.39
C ALA A 108 -0.42 -12.63 4.50
N GLU A 109 0.87 -12.81 4.76
CA GLU A 109 1.35 -13.67 5.85
C GLU A 109 1.04 -12.97 7.18
N GLU A 110 0.20 -13.58 8.03
CA GLU A 110 -0.21 -12.99 9.30
C GLU A 110 1.01 -12.71 10.20
N GLU A 111 1.98 -13.63 10.21
CA GLU A 111 3.21 -13.55 10.99
C GLU A 111 4.11 -12.36 10.63
N LYS A 112 3.87 -11.72 9.47
CA LYS A 112 4.57 -10.50 9.05
C LYS A 112 4.00 -9.23 9.67
N PHE A 113 2.95 -9.36 10.47
CA PHE A 113 2.32 -8.23 11.14
C PHE A 113 2.27 -8.46 12.64
N HIS A 114 2.45 -7.40 13.40
CA HIS A 114 2.36 -7.45 14.85
C HIS A 114 1.98 -6.10 15.44
N VAL A 115 1.32 -6.12 16.59
CA VAL A 115 1.04 -4.92 17.37
C VAL A 115 2.28 -4.56 18.19
N LYS A 116 2.72 -3.31 18.10
CA LYS A 116 3.85 -2.78 18.88
C LYS A 116 3.47 -1.42 19.44
N GLY A 117 3.28 -1.35 20.75
CA GLY A 117 2.69 -0.15 21.37
C GLY A 117 1.28 0.07 20.84
N CYS A 118 0.99 1.26 20.33
CA CYS A 118 -0.32 1.64 19.80
C CYS A 118 -0.41 1.64 18.27
N SER A 119 0.40 0.81 17.63
CA SER A 119 0.54 0.74 16.18
C SER A 119 0.61 -0.71 15.70
N VAL A 120 0.11 -0.96 14.50
CA VAL A 120 0.37 -2.20 13.75
C VAL A 120 1.62 -1.99 12.92
N VAL A 121 2.59 -2.89 13.06
CA VAL A 121 3.84 -2.90 12.29
C VAL A 121 3.76 -4.03 11.26
N SER A 122 4.30 -3.79 10.06
CA SER A 122 4.42 -4.78 9.01
C SER A 122 5.89 -4.97 8.61
N ASP A 123 6.34 -6.21 8.64
CA ASP A 123 7.68 -6.62 8.22
C ASP A 123 7.87 -6.48 6.70
N TYR A 124 6.78 -6.48 5.92
CA TYR A 124 6.85 -6.18 4.48
C TYR A 124 7.40 -4.77 4.21
N ILE A 125 7.10 -3.82 5.10
CA ILE A 125 7.55 -2.43 4.98
C ILE A 125 8.63 -2.05 5.99
N GLY A 126 8.88 -2.91 6.98
CA GLY A 126 9.80 -2.70 8.09
C GLY A 126 9.36 -1.60 9.06
N GLY A 127 8.04 -1.35 9.18
CA GLY A 127 7.55 -0.18 9.90
C GLY A 127 6.03 -0.19 10.13
N GLU A 128 5.53 0.90 10.72
CA GLU A 128 4.11 1.08 11.01
C GLU A 128 3.27 1.10 9.73
N VAL A 129 2.15 0.40 9.73
CA VAL A 129 1.14 0.41 8.66
C VAL A 129 0.43 1.77 8.62
N CYS A 130 0.30 2.37 7.43
CA CYS A 130 -0.45 3.62 7.29
C CYS A 130 -1.97 3.38 7.24
N PHE A 131 -2.39 2.46 6.37
CA PHE A 131 -3.77 1.98 6.27
C PHE A 131 -3.78 0.46 6.18
N ALA A 132 -4.45 -0.20 7.12
CA ALA A 132 -4.70 -1.64 7.05
C ALA A 132 -6.05 -1.86 6.35
N HIS A 133 -6.02 -2.45 5.15
CA HIS A 133 -7.23 -2.80 4.42
C HIS A 133 -7.52 -4.29 4.58
N ALA A 134 -8.45 -4.61 5.48
CA ALA A 134 -8.85 -5.97 5.77
C ALA A 134 -9.85 -6.52 4.73
N ASN A 135 -9.40 -6.67 3.49
CA ASN A 135 -10.19 -7.20 2.38
C ASN A 135 -10.51 -8.70 2.55
N GLY A 136 -11.62 -9.14 1.94
CA GLY A 136 -12.05 -10.55 2.00
C GLY A 136 -12.27 -11.03 3.45
N GLY A 137 -11.75 -12.22 3.77
CA GLY A 137 -11.89 -12.83 5.10
C GLY A 137 -10.91 -12.29 6.17
N SER A 138 -9.97 -11.42 5.80
CA SER A 138 -8.87 -10.99 6.68
C SER A 138 -9.31 -10.11 7.86
N ARG A 139 -10.55 -9.58 7.84
CA ARG A 139 -11.15 -8.89 8.97
C ARG A 139 -11.09 -9.72 10.25
N TRP A 140 -11.60 -10.94 10.18
CA TRP A 140 -11.74 -11.82 11.35
C TRP A 140 -10.41 -12.48 11.75
N LEU A 141 -9.56 -12.74 10.76
CA LEU A 141 -8.29 -13.45 10.97
C LEU A 141 -7.20 -12.52 11.50
N MET A 142 -7.18 -11.25 11.09
CA MET A 142 -6.06 -10.35 11.35
C MET A 142 -6.51 -9.06 12.05
N LEU A 143 -7.46 -8.33 11.45
CA LEU A 143 -7.82 -6.99 11.94
C LEU A 143 -8.46 -7.04 13.34
N ASP A 144 -9.47 -7.88 13.56
CA ASP A 144 -10.18 -7.97 14.84
C ASP A 144 -9.25 -8.39 16.00
N PRO A 145 -8.36 -9.40 15.84
CA PRO A 145 -7.33 -9.71 16.82
C PRO A 145 -6.40 -8.54 17.16
N TRP A 146 -5.96 -7.76 16.16
CA TRP A 146 -5.09 -6.61 16.41
C TRP A 146 -5.81 -5.47 17.10
N MET A 147 -7.07 -5.21 16.72
CA MET A 147 -7.91 -4.23 17.40
C MET A 147 -8.09 -4.59 18.87
N THR A 148 -8.34 -5.87 19.16
CA THR A 148 -8.41 -6.38 20.54
C THR A 148 -7.10 -6.14 21.30
N GLN A 149 -5.95 -6.49 20.71
CA GLN A 149 -4.64 -6.26 21.33
C GLN A 149 -4.36 -4.77 21.59
N LEU A 150 -4.72 -3.89 20.65
CA LEU A 150 -4.58 -2.44 20.80
C LEU A 150 -5.48 -1.91 21.93
N GLU A 151 -6.72 -2.38 22.01
CA GLU A 151 -7.63 -2.02 23.08
C GLU A 151 -7.14 -2.48 24.46
N GLU A 152 -6.65 -3.72 24.56
CA GLU A 152 -6.05 -4.29 25.77
C GLU A 152 -4.79 -3.53 26.20
N ALA A 153 -4.01 -3.03 25.25
CA ALA A 153 -2.86 -2.15 25.50
C ALA A 153 -3.24 -0.72 25.90
N GLY A 154 -4.54 -0.40 25.95
CA GLY A 154 -5.04 0.94 26.31
C GLY A 154 -4.94 1.96 25.16
N CYS A 155 -4.71 1.52 23.93
CA CYS A 155 -4.44 2.36 22.76
C CYS A 155 -5.72 2.93 22.11
N ARG A 156 -6.58 3.56 22.91
CA ARG A 156 -7.83 4.18 22.45
C ARG A 156 -7.62 5.54 21.76
N GLU A 157 -6.46 6.16 21.95
CA GLU A 157 -6.12 7.45 21.37
C GLU A 157 -4.91 7.33 20.43
N ARG A 158 -4.98 8.00 19.28
CA ARG A 158 -3.96 7.95 18.23
C ARG A 158 -2.66 8.61 18.74
N PRO A 159 -1.50 7.92 18.78
CA PRO A 159 -0.26 8.55 19.22
C PRO A 159 0.12 9.73 18.31
N PRO A 160 0.69 10.83 18.86
CA PRO A 160 1.04 12.00 18.07
C PRO A 160 2.32 11.77 17.24
N GLN A 161 2.15 11.94 15.93
CA GLN A 161 3.15 12.12 14.86
C GLN A 161 4.18 11.01 14.57
N ARG A 162 4.21 10.65 13.28
CA ARG A 162 5.02 9.61 12.66
C ARG A 162 6.40 10.16 12.26
N ALA A 163 7.48 9.52 12.69
CA ALA A 163 8.77 9.64 12.04
C ALA A 163 8.80 8.63 10.88
N VAL A 164 8.87 9.10 9.64
CA VAL A 164 8.97 8.23 8.46
C VAL A 164 10.45 8.06 8.15
N ASP A 165 10.97 6.83 8.21
CA ASP A 165 12.33 6.54 7.75
C ASP A 165 12.41 6.69 6.23
N ALA A 166 13.33 7.54 5.77
CA ALA A 166 13.41 7.99 4.37
C ALA A 166 13.80 6.89 3.37
N TYR A 167 14.23 5.71 3.83
CA TYR A 167 14.72 4.63 2.97
C TYR A 167 14.43 3.26 3.57
N ALA A 168 13.16 2.89 3.64
CA ALA A 168 12.79 1.51 3.90
C ALA A 168 12.57 0.80 2.55
N GLY A 169 13.34 -0.26 2.31
CA GLY A 169 13.39 -1.00 1.03
C GLY A 169 14.81 -1.34 0.54
N LEU A 170 15.85 -0.79 1.16
CA LEU A 170 17.23 -1.26 1.00
C LEU A 170 17.81 -1.45 2.40
N THR A 171 18.19 -2.68 2.75
CA THR A 171 19.06 -2.94 3.89
C THR A 171 20.42 -2.32 3.58
N VAL A 172 20.58 -1.05 3.91
CA VAL A 172 21.89 -0.41 4.01
C VAL A 172 22.08 -0.05 5.47
N GLU A 173 23.11 -0.61 6.10
CA GLU A 173 23.53 -0.17 7.41
C GLU A 173 23.86 1.33 7.34
N VAL A 174 23.02 2.15 7.94
CA VAL A 174 23.29 3.59 8.09
C VAL A 174 24.24 3.75 9.27
N PRO A 175 25.46 4.26 9.10
CA PRO A 175 26.35 4.53 10.22
C PRO A 175 25.71 5.61 11.09
N ARG A 176 25.56 5.34 12.39
CA ARG A 176 25.09 6.33 13.37
C ARG A 176 26.09 7.49 13.42
N LEU A 177 25.73 8.63 12.85
CA LEU A 177 26.39 9.89 13.13
C LEU A 177 26.11 10.28 14.59
N THR A 178 27.15 10.24 15.41
CA THR A 178 27.13 10.81 16.76
C THR A 178 27.23 12.33 16.62
N LEU A 179 26.15 13.03 16.94
CA LEU A 179 26.21 14.50 17.07
C LEU A 179 27.00 14.87 18.33
N PRO A 180 27.88 15.89 18.27
CA PRO A 180 28.58 16.37 19.45
C PRO A 180 27.58 17.04 20.40
N GLY A 181 27.67 16.70 21.68
CA GLY A 181 26.78 17.22 22.73
C GLY A 181 26.90 18.73 22.91
N PRO A 182 25.87 19.37 23.51
CA PRO A 182 25.83 20.81 23.71
C PRO A 182 26.83 21.20 24.80
N GLY A 183 28.05 21.57 24.39
CA GLY A 183 29.10 21.96 25.33
C GLY A 183 30.36 22.57 24.72
N ALA A 184 30.36 22.94 23.43
CA ALA A 184 31.55 23.50 22.77
C ALA A 184 31.24 24.80 22.04
N LEU A 185 30.90 25.84 22.81
CA LEU A 185 31.21 27.22 22.44
C LEU A 185 31.82 27.91 23.66
N ARG A 186 33.14 28.04 23.62
CA ARG A 186 33.92 29.09 24.28
C ARG A 186 34.97 29.57 23.29
#